data_AF-A0A7Y5SD34-F1
#
_entry.id   AF-A0A7Y5SD34-F1
#
_cell.length_a   1.000
_cell.length_b   1.000
_cell.length_c   1.000
_cell.angle_alpha   90.00
_cell.angle_beta   90.00
_cell.angle_gamma   90.00
#
_symmetry.space_group_name_H-M   'P 1'
#
loop_
_entity.id
_entity.type
_entity.pdbx_description
1 polymer ?
#
loop_
_entity_poly.entity_id
_entity_poly.type
_entity_poly.pdbx_seq_one_letter_code
_entity_poly.pdbx_strand_id
1 'polypeptide(L)'
;MSSAAPPTPGWRSLLREIPVLAAAVLAYWGGRGLTEGSYEDAVANARRLISLEQQLGIYREVRLQELIIDHQWMVTLMNWVYMWGHWPVIAVCALWLFFRRPPAYFLLRNAFLVSGAIGLLIFIAFPVAPPRLTGIEVADTITLHSHSYRVLQPPAFVNQYAAMPSLHFGWNMLIGGGMVREVRFLPARIACGLLPVAMAIAVVLTANHFIIDVLAGGTVALFGLLVAWRTRSLLLRIPTKRLRLLRRWSGLPESP
;
A
#
# COMPACT_ATOMS: atom_id res chain seq x y z
N MET A 1 15.56 -19.69 34.34
CA MET A 1 16.51 -18.77 33.66
C MET A 1 15.68 -17.70 32.96
N SER A 2 15.79 -16.45 33.42
CA SER A 2 15.00 -15.31 32.95
C SER A 2 15.32 -15.03 31.48
N SER A 3 14.36 -15.25 30.57
CA SER A 3 14.49 -14.84 29.17
C SER A 3 14.33 -13.32 29.11
N ALA A 4 15.43 -12.59 29.17
CA ALA A 4 15.43 -11.15 28.97
C ALA A 4 14.69 -10.83 27.66
N ALA A 5 13.66 -9.99 27.74
CA ALA A 5 12.99 -9.49 26.55
C ALA A 5 14.06 -8.87 25.63
N PRO A 6 14.05 -9.16 24.32
CA PRO A 6 15.05 -8.60 23.42
C PRO A 6 15.04 -7.07 23.54
N PRO A 7 16.21 -6.42 23.55
CA PRO A 7 16.29 -4.97 23.70
C PRO A 7 15.46 -4.27 22.63
N THR A 8 14.72 -3.23 23.04
CA THR A 8 13.98 -2.40 22.10
C THR A 8 14.94 -1.82 21.06
N PRO A 9 14.59 -1.82 19.76
CA PRO A 9 15.46 -1.25 18.73
C PRO A 9 15.72 0.23 19.02
N GLY A 10 16.97 0.60 19.24
CA GLY A 10 17.39 2.01 19.33
C GLY A 10 17.40 2.68 17.95
N TRP A 11 17.61 4.00 17.92
CA TRP A 11 17.69 4.80 16.68
C TRP A 11 18.76 4.28 15.69
N ARG A 12 19.85 3.68 16.18
CA ARG A 12 20.87 3.04 15.33
C ARG A 12 20.33 1.85 14.54
N SER A 13 19.30 1.17 15.04
CA SER A 13 18.62 0.10 14.31
C SER A 13 17.71 0.66 13.22
N LEU A 14 17.16 1.88 13.38
CA LEU A 14 16.38 2.55 12.34
C LEU A 14 17.25 2.89 11.12
N LEU A 15 18.51 3.28 11.34
CA LEU A 15 19.47 3.50 10.25
C LEU A 15 19.67 2.27 9.36
N ARG A 16 19.43 1.05 9.88
CA ARG A 16 19.54 -0.18 9.09
C ARG A 16 18.34 -0.41 8.17
N GLU A 17 17.22 0.27 8.42
CA GLU A 17 16.06 0.23 7.53
C GLU A 17 16.27 1.15 6.30
N ILE A 18 17.15 2.17 6.40
CA ILE A 18 17.40 3.10 5.30
C ILE A 18 17.85 2.38 4.02
N PRO A 19 18.85 1.48 4.02
CA PRO A 19 19.23 0.74 2.81
C PRO A 19 18.11 -0.13 2.24
N VAL A 20 17.23 -0.68 3.10
CA VAL A 20 16.11 -1.52 2.67
C VAL A 20 15.07 -0.68 1.94
N LEU A 21 14.71 0.47 2.51
CA LEU A 21 13.79 1.41 1.90
C LEU A 21 14.39 2.02 0.62
N ALA A 22 15.67 2.38 0.64
CA ALA A 22 16.37 2.88 -0.53
C ALA A 22 16.38 1.85 -1.67
N ALA A 23 16.69 0.58 -1.39
CA ALA A 23 16.64 -0.49 -2.37
C ALA A 23 15.23 -0.68 -2.96
N ALA A 24 14.18 -0.61 -2.13
CA ALA A 24 12.80 -0.70 -2.59
C ALA A 24 12.43 0.49 -3.50
N VAL A 25 12.83 1.71 -3.14
CA VAL A 25 12.61 2.91 -3.95
C VAL A 25 13.36 2.83 -5.28
N LEU A 26 14.62 2.38 -5.27
CA LEU A 26 15.42 2.20 -6.48
C LEU A 26 14.82 1.13 -7.40
N ALA A 27 14.35 0.01 -6.84
CA ALA A 27 13.65 -1.02 -7.61
C ALA A 27 12.38 -0.47 -8.26
N TYR A 28 11.61 0.34 -7.53
CA TYR A 28 10.43 1.01 -8.07
C TYR A 28 10.78 1.98 -9.20
N TRP A 29 11.83 2.79 -9.05
CA TRP A 29 12.29 3.73 -10.08
C TRP A 29 12.79 2.99 -11.33
N GLY A 30 13.54 1.90 -11.14
CA GLY A 30 13.99 1.05 -12.25
C GLY A 30 12.81 0.42 -13.00
N GLY A 31 11.84 -0.13 -12.29
CA GLY A 31 10.64 -0.70 -12.90
C GLY A 31 9.80 0.35 -13.64
N ARG A 32 9.68 1.56 -13.09
CA ARG A 32 9.01 2.69 -13.76
C ARG A 32 9.68 3.03 -15.10
N GLY A 33 11.01 3.14 -15.13
CA GLY A 33 11.74 3.45 -16.35
C GLY A 33 11.50 2.44 -17.49
N LEU A 34 11.17 1.20 -17.17
CA LEU A 34 10.81 0.17 -18.15
C LEU A 34 9.39 0.33 -18.72
N THR A 35 8.52 1.07 -18.04
CA THR A 35 7.09 1.22 -18.39
C THR A 35 6.73 2.57 -19.02
N GLU A 36 7.68 3.51 -19.14
CA GLU A 36 7.39 4.88 -19.61
C GLU A 36 6.89 4.96 -21.07
N GLY A 37 7.02 3.89 -21.87
CA GLY A 37 6.48 3.80 -23.24
C GLY A 37 5.10 3.14 -23.38
N SER A 38 4.46 2.69 -22.29
CA SER A 38 3.30 1.77 -22.38
C SER A 38 1.93 2.45 -22.24
N TYR A 39 1.78 3.73 -22.58
CA TYR A 39 0.51 4.44 -22.36
C TYR A 39 -0.66 3.82 -23.13
N GLU A 40 -0.47 3.52 -24.41
CA GLU A 40 -1.51 2.91 -25.25
C GLU A 40 -1.91 1.52 -24.73
N ASP A 41 -0.94 0.71 -24.31
CA ASP A 41 -1.17 -0.58 -23.68
C ASP A 41 -1.94 -0.44 -22.35
N ALA A 42 -1.60 0.58 -21.55
CA ALA A 42 -2.25 0.85 -20.28
C ALA A 42 -3.73 1.21 -20.46
N VAL A 43 -4.06 2.01 -21.47
CA VAL A 43 -5.45 2.35 -21.83
C VAL A 43 -6.18 1.12 -22.39
N ALA A 44 -5.54 0.32 -23.24
CA ALA A 44 -6.13 -0.91 -23.77
C ALA A 44 -6.44 -1.93 -22.65
N ASN A 45 -5.53 -2.10 -21.69
CA ASN A 45 -5.75 -2.95 -20.53
C ASN A 45 -6.86 -2.42 -19.61
N ALA A 46 -6.94 -1.10 -19.43
CA ALA A 46 -8.05 -0.50 -18.68
C ALA A 46 -9.41 -0.79 -19.34
N ARG A 47 -9.51 -0.70 -20.67
CA ARG A 47 -10.74 -1.09 -21.41
C ARG A 47 -11.10 -2.56 -21.20
N ARG A 48 -10.11 -3.47 -21.19
CA ARG A 48 -10.35 -4.89 -20.88
C ARG A 48 -10.89 -5.06 -19.45
N LEU A 49 -10.35 -4.30 -18.50
CA LEU A 49 -10.80 -4.30 -17.10
C LEU A 49 -12.25 -3.83 -16.98
N ILE A 50 -12.62 -2.76 -17.68
CA ILE A 50 -13.99 -2.25 -17.71
C ILE A 50 -14.95 -3.31 -18.27
N SER A 51 -14.59 -3.96 -19.38
CA SER A 51 -15.40 -5.04 -19.94
C SER A 51 -15.57 -6.19 -18.95
N LEU A 52 -14.52 -6.54 -18.19
CA LEU A 52 -14.59 -7.57 -17.15
C LEU A 52 -15.51 -7.15 -15.99
N GLU A 53 -15.40 -5.92 -15.49
CA GLU A 53 -16.26 -5.41 -14.43
C GLU A 53 -17.73 -5.32 -14.85
N GLN A 54 -17.98 -4.99 -16.12
CA GLN A 54 -19.32 -5.03 -16.71
C GLN A 54 -19.88 -6.45 -16.77
N GLN A 55 -19.09 -7.43 -17.19
CA GLN A 55 -19.48 -8.85 -17.20
C GLN A 55 -19.77 -9.38 -15.79
N LEU A 56 -19.01 -8.92 -14.79
CA LEU A 56 -19.21 -9.26 -13.38
C LEU A 56 -20.35 -8.47 -12.71
N GLY A 57 -20.92 -7.47 -13.39
CA GLY A 57 -21.98 -6.61 -12.85
C GLY A 57 -21.52 -5.67 -11.72
N ILE A 58 -20.21 -5.44 -11.60
CA ILE A 58 -19.61 -4.59 -10.56
C ILE A 58 -19.16 -3.23 -11.07
N TYR A 59 -19.17 -3.00 -12.39
CA TYR A 59 -18.85 -1.70 -12.98
C TYR A 59 -19.82 -0.62 -12.49
N ARG A 60 -19.33 0.25 -11.59
CA ARG A 60 -20.12 1.27 -10.88
C ARG A 60 -19.35 2.57 -10.65
N GLU A 61 -18.11 2.65 -11.11
CA GLU A 61 -17.15 3.74 -10.90
C GLU A 61 -17.75 5.10 -11.29
N VAL A 62 -18.38 5.17 -12.48
CA VAL A 62 -19.01 6.40 -13.00
C VAL A 62 -20.12 6.86 -12.05
N ARG A 63 -21.10 5.98 -11.78
CA ARG A 63 -22.22 6.27 -10.88
C ARG A 63 -21.78 6.64 -9.48
N LEU A 64 -20.71 6.02 -8.98
CA LEU A 64 -20.15 6.32 -7.68
C LEU A 64 -19.50 7.71 -7.67
N GLN A 65 -18.76 8.09 -8.71
CA GLN A 65 -18.16 9.41 -8.81
C GLN A 65 -19.22 10.53 -8.94
N GLU A 66 -20.29 10.30 -9.69
CA GLU A 66 -21.42 11.23 -9.80
C GLU A 66 -21.99 11.64 -8.44
N LEU A 67 -21.92 10.78 -7.42
CA LEU A 67 -22.38 11.09 -6.06
C LEU A 67 -21.60 12.23 -5.38
N ILE A 68 -20.36 12.47 -5.82
CA ILE A 68 -19.48 13.45 -5.17
C ILE A 68 -19.10 14.62 -6.08
N ILE A 69 -19.20 14.47 -7.40
CA ILE A 69 -18.60 15.41 -8.35
C ILE A 69 -19.19 16.82 -8.26
N ASP A 70 -20.48 16.93 -7.95
CA ASP A 70 -21.18 18.20 -7.75
C ASP A 70 -20.96 18.83 -6.37
N HIS A 71 -20.26 18.12 -5.48
CA HIS A 71 -20.02 18.53 -4.10
C HIS A 71 -18.53 18.72 -3.83
N GLN A 72 -18.03 19.94 -4.07
CA GLN A 72 -16.60 20.29 -3.93
C GLN A 72 -15.98 19.89 -2.58
N TRP A 73 -16.75 19.96 -1.50
CA TRP A 73 -16.28 19.54 -0.17
C TRP A 73 -16.08 18.02 -0.07
N MET A 74 -16.91 17.21 -0.75
CA MET A 74 -16.78 15.74 -0.79
C MET A 74 -15.57 15.35 -1.62
N VAL A 75 -15.38 15.98 -2.78
CA VAL A 75 -14.17 15.80 -3.61
C VAL A 75 -12.92 16.12 -2.81
N THR A 76 -12.90 17.26 -2.13
CA THR A 76 -11.79 17.68 -1.27
C THR A 76 -11.52 16.67 -0.16
N LEU A 77 -12.57 16.20 0.52
CA LEU A 77 -12.46 15.20 1.58
C LEU A 77 -11.88 13.88 1.06
N MET A 78 -12.37 13.36 -0.08
CA MET A 78 -11.86 12.12 -0.66
C MET A 78 -10.40 12.26 -1.10
N ASN A 79 -10.02 13.39 -1.69
CA ASN A 79 -8.62 13.69 -2.00
C ASN A 79 -7.76 13.75 -0.73
N TRP A 80 -8.27 14.34 0.36
CA TRP A 80 -7.56 14.36 1.65
C TRP A 80 -7.37 12.96 2.22
N VAL A 81 -8.40 12.12 2.19
CA VAL A 81 -8.29 10.71 2.61
C VAL A 81 -7.23 9.99 1.77
N TYR A 82 -7.28 10.16 0.45
CA TYR A 82 -6.32 9.55 -0.48
C TYR A 82 -4.86 9.98 -0.23
N MET A 83 -4.62 11.28 -0.01
CA MET A 83 -3.28 11.81 0.20
C MET A 83 -2.75 11.56 1.61
N TRP A 84 -3.51 11.98 2.63
CA TRP A 84 -3.06 11.99 4.02
C TRP A 84 -3.28 10.64 4.72
N GLY A 85 -4.31 9.91 4.32
CA GLY A 85 -4.63 8.60 4.89
C GLY A 85 -3.66 7.49 4.48
N HIS A 86 -2.71 7.75 3.58
CA HIS A 86 -1.76 6.74 3.11
C HIS A 86 -0.36 6.90 3.72
N TRP A 87 0.59 7.48 2.98
CA TRP A 87 2.00 7.55 3.39
C TRP A 87 2.23 8.19 4.77
N PRO A 88 1.59 9.33 5.12
CA PRO A 88 1.77 9.93 6.43
C PRO A 88 1.32 9.00 7.57
N VAL A 89 0.16 8.36 7.42
CA VAL A 89 -0.35 7.39 8.41
C VAL A 89 0.54 6.17 8.49
N ILE A 90 0.98 5.62 7.36
CA ILE A 90 1.91 4.48 7.31
C ILE A 90 3.21 4.84 8.03
N ALA A 91 3.80 6.00 7.78
CA ALA A 91 5.05 6.44 8.41
C ALA A 91 4.90 6.57 9.93
N VAL A 92 3.83 7.24 10.40
CA VAL A 92 3.56 7.41 11.83
C VAL A 92 3.32 6.06 12.51
N CYS A 93 2.50 5.20 11.93
CA CYS A 93 2.21 3.87 12.48
C CYS A 93 3.45 2.97 12.47
N ALA A 94 4.24 2.99 11.39
CA ALA A 94 5.47 2.23 11.27
C ALA A 94 6.50 2.66 12.32
N LEU A 95 6.67 3.97 12.54
CA LEU A 95 7.57 4.50 13.57
C LEU A 95 7.09 4.10 14.97
N TRP A 96 5.79 4.21 15.24
CA TRP A 96 5.21 3.78 16.51
C TRP A 96 5.41 2.28 16.74
N LEU A 97 5.13 1.45 15.73
CA LEU A 97 5.35 0.00 15.80
C LEU A 97 6.82 -0.33 16.00
N PHE A 98 7.73 0.37 15.31
CA PHE A 98 9.17 0.15 15.42
C PHE A 98 9.65 0.31 16.88
N PHE A 99 9.20 1.36 17.55
CA PHE A 99 9.61 1.63 18.93
C PHE A 99 8.81 0.85 19.98
N ARG A 100 7.51 0.64 19.76
CA ARG A 100 6.59 0.11 20.78
C ARG A 100 6.27 -1.36 20.60
N ARG A 101 6.26 -1.86 19.37
CA ARG A 101 5.91 -3.24 18.99
C ARG A 101 6.83 -3.79 17.89
N PRO A 102 8.16 -3.88 18.12
CA PRO A 102 9.11 -4.29 17.08
C PRO A 102 8.74 -5.60 16.36
N PRO A 103 8.26 -6.65 17.04
CA PRO A 103 7.86 -7.88 16.37
C PRO A 103 6.70 -7.70 15.36
N ALA A 104 5.79 -6.76 15.59
CA ALA A 104 4.71 -6.43 14.67
C ALA A 104 5.24 -5.57 13.50
N TYR A 105 6.13 -4.62 13.79
CA TYR A 105 6.83 -3.81 12.78
C TYR A 105 7.51 -4.68 11.73
N PHE A 106 8.39 -5.62 12.13
CA PHE A 106 9.15 -6.42 11.16
C PHE A 106 8.26 -7.34 10.32
N LEU A 107 7.16 -7.86 10.89
CA LEU A 107 6.19 -8.65 10.15
C LEU A 107 5.50 -7.81 9.07
N LEU A 108 4.97 -6.64 9.44
CA LEU A 108 4.30 -5.75 8.50
C LEU A 108 5.30 -5.18 7.49
N ARG A 109 6.49 -4.77 7.89
CA ARG A 109 7.54 -4.29 6.98
C ARG A 109 7.85 -5.32 5.90
N ASN A 110 8.00 -6.59 6.25
CA ASN A 110 8.21 -7.66 5.28
C ASN A 110 6.98 -7.89 4.39
N ALA A 111 5.77 -7.79 4.94
CA ALA A 111 4.53 -7.88 4.16
C ALA A 111 4.43 -6.74 3.13
N PHE A 112 4.79 -5.51 3.51
CA PHE A 112 4.88 -4.34 2.63
C PHE A 112 5.88 -4.55 1.50
N LEU A 113 7.09 -5.05 1.80
CA LEU A 113 8.11 -5.31 0.79
C LEU A 113 7.68 -6.41 -0.20
N VAL A 114 7.12 -7.52 0.31
CA VAL A 114 6.67 -8.62 -0.56
C VAL A 114 5.49 -8.19 -1.43
N SER A 115 4.48 -7.55 -0.85
CA SER A 115 3.32 -7.05 -1.61
C SER A 115 3.71 -5.95 -2.59
N GLY A 116 4.62 -5.05 -2.22
CA GLY A 116 5.16 -4.03 -3.11
C GLY A 116 5.96 -4.61 -4.28
N ALA A 117 6.77 -5.65 -4.04
CA ALA A 117 7.48 -6.34 -5.11
C ALA A 117 6.53 -7.05 -6.09
N ILE A 118 5.49 -7.72 -5.58
CA ILE A 118 4.46 -8.35 -6.41
C ILE A 118 3.70 -7.28 -7.21
N GLY A 119 3.30 -6.17 -6.55
CA GLY A 119 2.65 -5.04 -7.21
C GLY A 119 3.51 -4.47 -8.33
N LEU A 120 4.80 -4.27 -8.10
CA LEU A 120 5.75 -3.79 -9.11
C LEU A 120 5.85 -4.75 -10.31
N LEU A 121 5.90 -6.07 -10.07
CA LEU A 121 5.90 -7.05 -11.16
C LEU A 121 4.61 -6.99 -11.99
N ILE A 122 3.46 -6.84 -11.33
CA ILE A 122 2.17 -6.68 -12.03
C ILE A 122 2.16 -5.37 -12.84
N PHE A 123 2.64 -4.26 -12.27
CA PHE A 123 2.70 -2.98 -12.99
C PHE A 123 3.56 -3.05 -14.25
N ILE A 124 4.68 -3.78 -14.20
CA ILE A 124 5.56 -3.96 -15.36
C ILE A 124 4.91 -4.89 -16.39
N ALA A 125 4.27 -5.97 -15.97
CA ALA A 125 3.70 -6.97 -16.87
C ALA A 125 2.32 -6.58 -17.44
N PHE A 126 1.55 -5.79 -16.71
CA PHE A 126 0.18 -5.42 -17.01
C PHE A 126 -0.10 -3.98 -16.54
N PRO A 127 0.46 -2.96 -17.24
CA PRO A 127 0.18 -1.57 -16.92
C PRO A 127 -1.31 -1.28 -17.16
N VAL A 128 -1.92 -0.47 -16.30
CA VAL A 128 -3.35 -0.13 -16.38
C VAL A 128 -3.52 1.35 -16.13
N ALA A 129 -4.09 2.05 -17.10
CA ALA A 129 -4.43 3.45 -16.97
C ALA A 129 -5.60 3.60 -15.97
N PRO A 130 -5.51 4.52 -15.00
CA PRO A 130 -6.58 4.75 -14.04
C PRO A 130 -7.82 5.33 -14.75
N PRO A 131 -9.04 5.15 -14.18
CA PRO A 131 -10.30 5.57 -14.84
C PRO A 131 -10.26 7.00 -15.38
N ARG A 132 -9.72 7.97 -14.63
CA ARG A 132 -9.61 9.39 -15.03
C ARG A 132 -8.80 9.65 -16.32
N LEU A 133 -7.93 8.73 -16.73
CA LEU A 133 -7.06 8.86 -17.92
C LEU A 133 -7.55 8.04 -19.13
N THR A 134 -8.69 7.35 -19.01
CA THR A 134 -9.17 6.42 -20.05
C THR A 134 -10.14 7.05 -21.06
N GLY A 135 -10.55 8.30 -20.85
CA GLY A 135 -11.51 9.01 -21.72
C GLY A 135 -12.98 8.62 -21.50
N ILE A 136 -13.29 7.94 -20.39
CA ILE A 136 -14.67 7.73 -19.90
C ILE A 136 -15.16 9.07 -19.32
N GLU A 137 -16.48 9.28 -19.25
CA GLU A 137 -17.15 10.42 -18.58
C GLU A 137 -16.93 10.41 -17.05
N VAL A 138 -15.66 10.38 -16.64
CA VAL A 138 -15.19 10.39 -15.28
C VAL A 138 -14.32 11.63 -15.18
N ALA A 139 -14.76 12.61 -14.40
CA ALA A 139 -14.07 13.88 -14.29
C ALA A 139 -12.70 13.69 -13.60
N ASP A 140 -11.67 14.34 -14.15
CA ASP A 140 -10.36 14.44 -13.50
C ASP A 140 -10.41 15.45 -12.34
N THR A 141 -10.91 14.97 -11.21
CA THR A 141 -11.07 15.77 -9.98
C THR A 141 -9.75 16.19 -9.33
N ILE A 142 -8.63 15.60 -9.75
CA ILE A 142 -7.30 15.87 -9.18
C ILE A 142 -6.61 16.99 -9.94
N THR A 143 -6.73 17.03 -11.27
CA THR A 143 -6.05 18.03 -12.09
C THR A 143 -6.75 19.40 -12.05
N LEU A 144 -8.04 19.46 -11.74
CA LEU A 144 -8.80 20.72 -11.72
C LEU A 144 -8.68 21.52 -10.40
N HIS A 145 -8.32 20.94 -9.25
CA HIS A 145 -8.55 21.61 -7.95
C HIS A 145 -7.49 21.49 -6.84
N SER A 146 -6.26 20.98 -7.07
CA SER A 146 -5.27 21.01 -5.97
C SER A 146 -3.81 21.06 -6.37
N HIS A 147 -3.22 22.24 -6.20
CA HIS A 147 -1.76 22.43 -6.03
C HIS A 147 -1.18 21.51 -4.92
N SER A 148 -1.98 21.11 -3.94
CA SER A 148 -1.62 20.22 -2.82
C SER A 148 -1.30 18.77 -3.24
N TYR A 149 -1.92 18.26 -4.31
CA TYR A 149 -1.67 16.91 -4.83
C TYR A 149 -0.22 16.74 -5.29
N ARG A 150 0.32 17.77 -5.96
CA ARG A 150 1.70 17.78 -6.49
C ARG A 150 2.77 17.84 -5.39
N VAL A 151 2.42 18.23 -4.16
CA VAL A 151 3.37 18.36 -3.05
C VAL A 151 3.48 17.06 -2.25
N LEU A 152 2.37 16.34 -2.03
CA LEU A 152 2.32 15.12 -1.20
C LEU A 152 2.43 13.82 -1.98
N GLN A 153 2.07 13.84 -3.27
CA GLN A 153 2.32 12.78 -4.24
C GLN A 153 2.94 13.42 -5.48
N PRO A 154 4.21 13.85 -5.42
CA PRO A 154 4.82 14.48 -6.58
C PRO A 154 4.76 13.51 -7.77
N PRO A 155 4.39 13.96 -8.98
CA PRO A 155 4.42 13.13 -10.20
C PRO A 155 5.79 12.45 -10.45
N ALA A 156 6.84 13.00 -9.84
CA ALA A 156 8.19 12.41 -9.79
C ALA A 156 8.27 11.09 -8.98
N PHE A 157 7.36 10.85 -8.02
CA PHE A 157 7.39 9.69 -7.12
C PHE A 157 6.22 8.71 -7.28
N VAL A 158 5.19 9.03 -8.08
CA VAL A 158 4.03 8.16 -8.33
C VAL A 158 3.86 7.95 -9.84
N ASN A 159 3.90 6.70 -10.29
CA ASN A 159 3.59 6.31 -11.66
C ASN A 159 2.10 6.53 -11.91
N GLN A 160 1.77 7.46 -12.80
CA GLN A 160 0.39 7.84 -13.10
C GLN A 160 -0.39 6.75 -13.86
N TYR A 161 0.29 5.70 -14.34
CA TYR A 161 -0.26 4.60 -15.16
C TYR A 161 -0.25 3.24 -14.46
N ALA A 162 -0.19 3.22 -13.12
CA ALA A 162 -0.07 2.02 -12.31
C ALA A 162 -1.31 1.83 -11.41
N ALA A 163 -2.49 1.64 -12.02
CA ALA A 163 -3.73 1.46 -11.26
C ALA A 163 -3.85 0.05 -10.64
N MET A 164 -3.43 -1.02 -11.32
CA MET A 164 -3.63 -2.39 -10.83
C MET A 164 -2.31 -3.04 -10.37
N PRO A 165 -2.17 -3.53 -9.12
CA PRO A 165 -3.15 -3.54 -8.04
C PRO A 165 -3.13 -2.26 -7.16
N SER A 166 -4.22 -1.97 -6.45
CA SER A 166 -4.28 -0.81 -5.54
C SER A 166 -3.46 -1.03 -4.27
N LEU A 167 -2.18 -0.62 -4.30
CA LEU A 167 -1.31 -0.63 -3.12
C LEU A 167 -1.79 0.38 -2.06
N HIS A 168 -2.49 1.45 -2.44
CA HIS A 168 -3.15 2.37 -1.50
C HIS A 168 -4.09 1.64 -0.57
N PHE A 169 -5.02 0.86 -1.13
CA PHE A 169 -5.92 0.03 -0.32
C PHE A 169 -5.16 -1.08 0.41
N GLY A 170 -4.34 -1.85 -0.31
CA GLY A 170 -3.66 -3.03 0.24
C GLY A 170 -2.78 -2.70 1.45
N TRP A 171 -1.97 -1.65 1.38
CA TRP A 171 -1.11 -1.24 2.49
C TRP A 171 -1.88 -0.58 3.64
N ASN A 172 -2.96 0.14 3.34
CA ASN A 172 -3.87 0.62 4.38
C ASN A 172 -4.53 -0.54 5.14
N MET A 173 -4.85 -1.62 4.45
CA MET A 173 -5.36 -2.84 5.07
C MET A 173 -4.31 -3.51 5.98
N LEU A 174 -3.05 -3.58 5.53
CA LEU A 174 -1.96 -4.11 6.36
C LEU A 174 -1.72 -3.28 7.62
N ILE A 175 -1.56 -1.97 7.47
CA ILE A 175 -1.25 -1.09 8.60
C ILE A 175 -2.47 -0.94 9.52
N GLY A 176 -3.67 -0.77 8.96
CA GLY A 176 -4.91 -0.66 9.72
C GLY A 176 -5.19 -1.93 10.52
N GLY A 177 -5.15 -3.09 9.87
CA GLY A 177 -5.34 -4.39 10.54
C GLY A 177 -4.25 -4.69 11.57
N GLY A 178 -2.99 -4.34 11.27
CA GLY A 178 -1.88 -4.43 12.21
C GLY A 178 -2.09 -3.57 13.45
N MET A 179 -2.46 -2.30 13.26
CA MET A 179 -2.70 -1.36 14.36
C MET A 179 -3.92 -1.74 15.21
N VAL A 180 -4.97 -2.28 14.59
CA VAL A 180 -6.16 -2.79 15.32
C VAL A 180 -5.77 -3.83 16.38
N ARG A 181 -4.77 -4.67 16.07
CA ARG A 181 -4.25 -5.70 16.99
C ARG A 181 -3.37 -5.13 18.10
N GLU A 182 -2.62 -4.08 17.81
CA GLU A 182 -1.56 -3.59 18.70
C GLU A 182 -2.00 -2.43 19.61
N VAL A 183 -2.96 -1.61 19.16
CA VAL A 183 -3.47 -0.44 19.88
C VAL A 183 -4.58 -0.83 20.86
N ARG A 184 -4.49 -0.32 22.11
CA ARG A 184 -5.49 -0.55 23.15
C ARG A 184 -6.57 0.53 23.25
N PHE A 185 -6.27 1.75 22.80
CA PHE A 185 -7.21 2.87 22.85
C PHE A 185 -8.31 2.68 21.79
N LEU A 186 -9.55 2.48 22.24
CA LEU A 186 -10.66 2.07 21.39
C LEU A 186 -10.92 3.01 20.20
N PRO A 187 -10.96 4.35 20.37
CA PRO A 187 -11.16 5.25 19.24
C PRO A 187 -10.07 5.13 18.17
N ALA A 188 -8.80 5.06 18.57
CA ALA A 188 -7.70 4.85 17.62
C ALA A 188 -7.79 3.48 16.92
N ARG A 189 -8.24 2.45 17.65
CA ARG A 189 -8.48 1.11 17.08
C ARG A 189 -9.57 1.14 16.01
N ILE A 190 -10.68 1.82 16.28
CA ILE A 190 -11.78 2.00 15.32
C ILE A 190 -11.28 2.79 14.10
N ALA A 191 -10.58 3.92 14.31
CA ALA A 191 -10.03 4.73 13.22
C ALA A 191 -9.09 3.91 12.32
N CYS A 192 -8.20 3.10 12.90
CA CYS A 192 -7.31 2.21 12.13
C CYS A 192 -8.08 1.13 11.34
N GLY A 193 -9.19 0.61 11.90
CA GLY A 193 -10.04 -0.37 11.23
C GLY A 193 -10.86 0.23 10.07
N LEU A 194 -11.29 1.48 10.21
CA LEU A 194 -12.04 2.20 9.17
C LEU A 194 -11.16 2.75 8.04
N LEU A 195 -9.87 2.97 8.32
CA LEU A 195 -8.92 3.53 7.35
C LEU A 195 -8.88 2.80 5.99
N PRO A 196 -8.75 1.45 5.90
CA PRO A 196 -8.78 0.77 4.61
C PRO A 196 -10.12 0.94 3.88
N VAL A 197 -11.24 1.00 4.59
CA VAL A 197 -12.57 1.24 3.99
C VAL A 197 -12.64 2.66 3.42
N ALA A 198 -12.21 3.66 4.19
CA ALA A 198 -12.13 5.04 3.74
C ALA A 198 -11.22 5.18 2.52
N MET A 199 -10.07 4.50 2.51
CA MET A 199 -9.15 4.50 1.37
C MET A 199 -9.76 3.83 0.14
N ALA A 200 -10.44 2.68 0.28
CA ALA A 200 -11.14 2.00 -0.83
C ALA A 200 -12.18 2.93 -1.48
N ILE A 201 -12.98 3.60 -0.65
CA ILE A 201 -13.98 4.57 -1.12
C ILE A 201 -13.27 5.72 -1.82
N ALA A 202 -12.25 6.31 -1.19
CA ALA A 202 -11.53 7.45 -1.75
C ALA A 202 -10.91 7.13 -3.11
N VAL A 203 -10.25 5.99 -3.29
CA VAL A 203 -9.58 5.65 -4.55
C VAL A 203 -10.55 5.42 -5.72
N VAL A 204 -11.72 4.85 -5.44
CA VAL A 204 -12.77 4.61 -6.45
C VAL A 204 -13.47 5.93 -6.79
N LEU A 205 -13.91 6.69 -5.78
CA LEU A 205 -14.63 7.95 -5.99
C LEU A 205 -13.77 9.04 -6.66
N THR A 206 -12.46 9.04 -6.40
CA THR A 206 -11.52 9.95 -7.06
C THR A 206 -11.00 9.43 -8.40
N ALA A 207 -11.54 8.30 -8.89
CA ALA A 207 -11.18 7.73 -10.18
C ALA A 207 -9.68 7.41 -10.33
N ASN A 208 -9.04 7.02 -9.21
CA ASN A 208 -7.66 6.55 -9.20
C ASN A 208 -7.55 5.05 -9.44
N HIS A 209 -8.60 4.30 -9.09
CA HIS A 209 -8.61 2.85 -9.17
C HIS A 209 -10.00 2.34 -9.57
N PHE A 210 -10.01 1.25 -10.34
CA PHE A 210 -11.19 0.41 -10.53
C PHE A 210 -11.52 -0.38 -9.27
N ILE A 211 -12.75 -0.85 -9.12
CA ILE A 211 -13.15 -1.70 -7.99
C ILE A 211 -12.29 -2.98 -7.96
N ILE A 212 -11.98 -3.56 -9.12
CA ILE A 212 -11.13 -4.75 -9.21
C ILE A 212 -9.70 -4.48 -8.71
N ASP A 213 -9.19 -3.25 -8.85
CA ASP A 213 -7.86 -2.88 -8.36
C ASP A 213 -7.80 -2.95 -6.84
N VAL A 214 -8.90 -2.57 -6.17
CA VAL A 214 -9.05 -2.66 -4.70
C VAL A 214 -9.01 -4.12 -4.26
N LEU A 215 -9.75 -5.00 -4.96
CA LEU A 215 -9.74 -6.44 -4.68
C LEU A 215 -8.36 -7.08 -4.91
N ALA A 216 -7.71 -6.73 -6.02
CA ALA A 216 -6.36 -7.19 -6.33
C ALA A 216 -5.34 -6.69 -5.29
N GLY A 217 -5.43 -5.41 -4.90
CA GLY A 217 -4.61 -4.79 -3.86
C GLY A 217 -4.74 -5.46 -2.50
N GLY A 218 -5.98 -5.76 -2.08
CA GLY A 218 -6.24 -6.53 -0.87
C GLY A 218 -5.64 -7.94 -0.93
N THR A 219 -5.84 -8.63 -2.05
CA THR A 219 -5.32 -9.99 -2.25
C THR A 219 -3.78 -10.02 -2.20
N VAL A 220 -3.11 -9.12 -2.91
CA VAL A 220 -1.64 -9.00 -2.92
C VAL A 220 -1.10 -8.66 -1.54
N ALA A 221 -1.78 -7.77 -0.80
CA ALA A 221 -1.43 -7.42 0.57
C ALA A 221 -1.54 -8.63 1.52
N LEU A 222 -2.67 -9.36 1.52
CA LEU A 222 -2.86 -10.55 2.35
C LEU A 222 -1.87 -11.65 2.01
N PHE A 223 -1.57 -11.85 0.72
CA PHE A 223 -0.56 -12.80 0.30
C PHE A 223 0.83 -12.41 0.79
N GLY A 224 1.21 -11.12 0.68
CA GLY A 224 2.46 -10.60 1.25
C GLY A 224 2.55 -10.83 2.75
N LEU A 225 1.45 -10.61 3.49
CA LEU A 225 1.37 -10.90 4.92
C LEU A 225 1.51 -12.39 5.23
N LEU A 226 0.87 -13.26 4.45
CA LEU A 226 0.97 -14.71 4.59
C LEU A 226 2.41 -15.17 4.40
N VAL A 227 3.09 -14.71 3.34
CA VAL A 227 4.50 -15.04 3.06
C VAL A 227 5.40 -14.55 4.20
N ALA A 228 5.21 -13.31 4.65
CA ALA A 228 5.99 -12.74 5.77
C ALA A 228 5.80 -13.56 7.06
N TRP A 229 4.56 -13.92 7.37
CA TRP A 229 4.21 -14.73 8.54
C TRP A 229 4.79 -16.14 8.47
N ARG A 230 4.65 -16.82 7.32
CA ARG A 230 5.21 -18.16 7.09
C ARG A 230 6.73 -18.15 7.22
N THR A 231 7.39 -17.20 6.57
CA THR A 231 8.86 -17.04 6.63
C THR A 231 9.31 -16.86 8.07
N ARG A 232 8.70 -15.95 8.83
CA ARG A 232 9.00 -15.74 10.24
C ARG A 232 8.81 -17.00 11.07
N SER A 233 7.70 -17.73 10.84
CA SER A 233 7.39 -18.96 11.56
C SER A 233 8.40 -20.07 11.29
N LEU A 234 8.88 -20.19 10.05
CA LEU A 234 9.94 -21.14 9.68
C LEU A 234 11.29 -20.74 10.30
N LEU A 235 11.64 -19.46 10.26
CA LEU A 235 12.89 -18.96 10.85
C LEU A 235 12.98 -19.26 12.34
N LEU A 236 11.86 -19.20 13.07
CA LEU A 236 11.78 -19.55 14.48
C LEU A 236 12.04 -21.05 14.76
N ARG A 237 11.74 -21.94 13.80
CA ARG A 237 11.89 -23.40 13.94
C ARG A 237 13.30 -23.91 13.63
N ILE A 238 14.08 -23.18 12.82
CA ILE A 238 15.41 -23.63 12.36
C ILE A 238 16.52 -23.16 13.32
N PRO A 239 17.54 -23.98 13.63
CA PRO A 239 18.69 -23.60 14.44
C PRO A 239 19.44 -22.36 13.92
N THR A 240 19.82 -21.46 14.82
CA THR A 240 20.31 -20.10 14.56
C THR A 240 21.60 -20.01 13.75
N LYS A 241 22.53 -20.97 13.88
CA LYS A 241 23.88 -20.86 13.31
C LYS A 241 23.91 -20.66 11.79
N ARG A 242 22.91 -21.15 11.05
CA ARG A 242 22.85 -21.02 9.58
C ARG A 242 22.06 -19.81 9.07
N LEU A 243 21.25 -19.17 9.94
CA LEU A 243 20.26 -18.17 9.52
C LEU A 243 20.35 -16.85 10.32
N ARG A 244 21.51 -16.55 10.90
CA ARG A 244 21.73 -15.33 11.70
C ARG A 244 21.29 -14.06 10.98
N LEU A 245 21.70 -13.88 9.71
CA LEU A 245 21.34 -12.71 8.91
C LEU A 245 19.83 -12.60 8.68
N LEU A 246 19.14 -13.70 8.32
CA LEU A 246 17.70 -13.70 8.05
C LEU A 246 16.86 -13.50 9.32
N ARG A 247 17.30 -14.07 10.45
CA ARG A 247 16.68 -13.84 11.77
C ARG A 247 16.83 -12.39 12.20
N ARG A 248 18.03 -11.82 12.04
CA ARG A 248 18.31 -10.40 12.33
C ARG A 248 17.47 -9.47 11.44
N TRP A 249 17.33 -9.78 10.15
CA TRP A 249 16.48 -9.02 9.22
C TRP A 249 15.00 -9.06 9.58
N SER A 250 14.53 -10.17 10.16
CA SER A 250 13.15 -10.37 10.63
C SER A 250 12.93 -9.89 12.08
N GLY A 251 13.93 -9.25 12.70
CA GLY A 251 13.85 -8.76 14.08
C GLY A 251 13.68 -9.86 15.13
N LEU A 252 14.13 -11.08 14.84
CA LEU A 252 14.09 -12.20 15.76
C LEU A 252 15.33 -12.19 16.66
N PRO A 253 15.22 -12.59 17.94
CA PRO A 253 16.36 -12.67 18.83
C PRO A 253 17.40 -13.68 18.30
N GLU A 254 18.67 -13.30 18.42
CA GLU A 254 19.77 -14.25 18.32
C GLU A 254 19.73 -15.12 19.58
N SER A 255 19.75 -16.46 19.43
CA SER A 255 19.94 -17.33 20.60
C SER A 255 21.35 -17.10 21.14
N PRO A 256 21.57 -17.27 22.46
CA PRO A 256 22.92 -17.39 23.00
C PRO A 256 23.72 -18.47 22.26
#